data_AF-A0A9D0AAM4-F1
#
_entry.id   AF-A0A9D0AAM4-F1
#
_cell.length_a   1.000
_cell.length_b   1.000
_cell.length_c   1.000
_cell.angle_alpha   90.00
_cell.angle_beta   90.00
_cell.angle_gamma   90.00
#
_symmetry.space_group_name_H-M   'P 1'
#
loop_
_entity.id
_entity.type
_entity.pdbx_description
1 polymer ?
#
loop_
_entity_poly.entity_id
_entity_poly.type
_entity_poly.pdbx_seq_one_letter_code
_entity_poly.pdbx_strand_id
1 'polypeptide(L)'
;KVELRYEGAGLLKGYWQVDDRILARVTKSLPFANARTITLRLPKAPPLPTHSIGSHRLRFVITNPPMQIPFPQVIYVVTGEDLATVHPIPLLSPVHGMTGTVGDLSFSWKPRHDVALYKLEIFSGTGKKRQTVFTAFSKKSDYTLPETVAGKKLAPNKQFFWRITGLDRNNRPVAQSAIEKFRIGAAPLTYVPGRLLMLVDIRPGLDIKKLLQTLTDKYSLTLVDRKALKQLGRELVTFSTTGKVEELARTIAATRQGIVVQPDYLYETLGRISEQANRDTLFQYLHLQPKSTGKGIRVAIIDTGVDLKHDDLAANIIGHANFIKKSPYRAEIHGTAVAGIIGARINNRGTAGIAPQSGLIALRACEQVQPDKAEGRCYSSSIIQAIDAALANRSDVVNMSLGTDAPDHLVASALDTAADAGLVILAPAGNDPRRQTLAFPASHAKVISVAGILDNGRKMPNSTVAAQADCMLPAQYVQVTLPGNRVSFMNGTSMASAEAAGLFADLHPDGKELANCRKDQHLFACLSR
;
A
#
# COMPACT_ATOMS: atom_id res chain seq x y z
N LYS A 1 13.28 6.51 57.77
CA LYS A 1 12.36 6.48 58.94
C LYS A 1 13.23 6.45 60.18
N VAL A 2 12.77 6.98 61.31
CA VAL A 2 13.49 6.92 62.60
C VAL A 2 12.58 6.23 63.61
N GLU A 3 13.14 5.30 64.37
CA GLU A 3 12.44 4.61 65.46
C GLU A 3 12.94 5.15 66.79
N LEU A 4 12.00 5.56 67.65
CA LEU A 4 12.29 6.13 68.95
C LEU A 4 11.68 5.23 70.02
N ARG A 5 12.51 4.72 70.93
CA ARG A 5 12.04 4.05 72.13
C ARG A 5 11.88 5.09 73.24
N TYR A 6 10.75 5.07 73.94
CA TYR A 6 10.45 6.01 75.02
C TYR A 6 9.87 5.29 76.24
N GLU A 7 10.04 5.89 77.42
CA GLU A 7 9.47 5.45 78.69
C GLU A 7 8.77 6.65 79.35
N GLY A 8 7.56 6.45 79.88
CA GLY A 8 6.71 7.53 80.43
C GLY A 8 5.60 8.01 79.49
N ALA A 9 5.05 9.19 79.74
CA ALA A 9 3.98 9.82 78.94
C ALA A 9 4.27 11.29 78.66
N GLY A 10 3.72 11.83 77.57
CA GLY A 10 3.82 13.27 77.29
C GLY A 10 3.58 13.62 75.82
N LEU A 11 3.97 14.84 75.44
CA LEU A 11 3.85 15.33 74.08
C LEU A 11 5.23 15.50 73.45
N LEU A 12 5.58 14.63 72.51
CA LEU A 12 6.78 14.74 71.70
C LEU A 12 6.61 15.86 70.68
N LYS A 13 7.49 16.87 70.72
CA LYS A 13 7.60 17.89 69.65
C LYS A 13 9.01 17.86 69.07
N GLY A 14 9.10 18.02 67.75
CA GLY A 14 10.36 18.06 67.03
C GLY A 14 10.18 18.48 65.58
N TYR A 15 11.24 18.41 64.78
CA TYR A 15 11.18 18.71 63.35
C TYR A 15 12.27 18.00 62.55
N TRP A 16 11.98 17.73 61.28
CA TRP A 16 12.96 17.32 60.28
C TRP A 16 13.66 18.55 59.71
N GLN A 17 14.97 18.49 59.48
CA GLN A 17 15.71 19.54 58.78
C GLN A 17 16.75 18.96 57.81
N VAL A 18 17.07 19.72 56.75
CA VAL A 18 18.21 19.49 55.84
C VAL A 18 19.05 20.75 55.79
N ASP A 19 20.36 20.63 56.02
CA ASP A 19 21.31 21.75 56.04
C ASP A 19 20.76 22.99 56.76
N ASP A 20 20.29 22.75 57.99
CA ASP A 20 19.69 23.73 58.91
C ASP A 20 18.37 24.38 58.48
N ARG A 21 17.76 23.90 57.39
CA ARG A 21 16.40 24.30 56.98
C ARG A 21 15.36 23.30 57.49
N ILE A 22 14.37 23.80 58.22
CA ILE A 22 13.26 22.98 58.73
C ILE A 22 12.37 22.53 57.56
N LEU A 23 12.24 21.21 57.38
CA LEU A 23 11.38 20.58 56.38
C LEU A 23 9.95 20.41 56.87
N ALA A 24 9.78 19.88 58.08
CA ALA A 24 8.47 19.58 58.65
C ALA A 24 8.54 19.45 60.16
N ARG A 25 7.56 20.00 60.86
CA ARG A 25 7.40 19.82 62.31
C ARG A 25 6.63 18.54 62.60
N VAL A 26 6.99 17.87 63.69
CA VAL A 26 6.35 16.65 64.19
C VAL A 26 5.85 16.93 65.60
N THR A 27 4.57 16.65 65.83
CA THR A 27 3.98 16.63 67.17
C THR A 27 3.26 15.30 67.34
N LYS A 28 3.57 14.57 68.41
CA LYS A 28 3.01 13.24 68.65
C LYS A 28 2.76 13.02 70.14
N SER A 29 1.53 12.65 70.49
CA SER A 29 1.20 12.25 71.86
C SER A 29 1.81 10.87 72.15
N LEU A 30 2.48 10.75 73.29
CA LEU A 30 3.09 9.54 73.81
C LEU A 30 2.26 9.07 75.01
N PRO A 31 1.47 7.99 74.87
CA PRO A 31 0.72 7.43 76.00
C PRO A 31 1.68 6.78 77.00
N PHE A 32 1.30 6.80 78.29
CA PHE A 32 2.08 6.20 79.38
C PHE A 32 2.40 4.74 79.10
N ALA A 33 3.68 4.39 79.09
CA ALA A 33 4.13 3.02 78.94
C ALA A 33 5.55 2.83 79.51
N ASN A 34 5.78 1.64 80.08
CA ASN A 34 7.11 1.14 80.42
C ASN A 34 7.73 0.57 79.12
N ALA A 35 8.49 1.41 78.41
CA ALA A 35 9.14 1.14 77.13
C ALA A 35 8.22 0.83 75.92
N ARG A 36 8.00 1.83 75.05
CA ARG A 36 7.36 1.67 73.72
C ARG A 36 8.20 2.26 72.60
N THR A 37 8.06 1.73 71.40
CA THR A 37 8.69 2.27 70.18
C THR A 37 7.67 3.03 69.33
N ILE A 38 8.00 4.24 68.91
CA ILE A 38 7.27 4.96 67.86
C ILE A 38 8.12 5.05 66.59
N THR A 39 7.49 4.91 65.44
CA THR A 39 8.14 5.17 64.15
C THR A 39 7.75 6.55 63.64
N LEU A 40 8.76 7.41 63.45
CA LEU A 40 8.62 8.67 62.75
C LEU A 40 9.05 8.48 61.29
N ARG A 41 8.14 8.80 60.37
CA ARG A 41 8.40 8.73 58.94
C ARG A 41 8.87 10.11 58.46
N LEU A 42 9.88 10.11 57.60
CA LEU A 42 10.23 11.30 56.82
C LEU A 42 8.98 11.68 56.00
N PRO A 43 8.64 12.96 55.87
CA PRO A 43 7.53 13.40 55.03
C PRO A 43 7.67 12.83 53.61
N LYS A 44 6.54 12.42 53.00
CA LYS A 44 6.50 12.13 51.56
C LYS A 44 6.62 13.48 50.84
N ALA A 45 7.82 13.85 50.41
CA ALA A 45 8.15 15.17 49.87
C ALA A 45 7.57 15.41 48.45
N PRO A 46 7.23 16.64 48.04
CA PRO A 46 7.91 17.29 46.93
C PRO A 46 9.29 17.77 47.40
N PRO A 47 10.27 17.88 46.49
CA PRO A 47 11.68 17.60 46.74
C PRO A 47 12.27 18.43 47.89
N LEU A 48 13.11 17.76 48.68
CA LEU A 48 14.04 18.37 49.61
C LEU A 48 14.70 19.58 48.92
N PRO A 49 14.79 20.76 49.55
CA PRO A 49 15.06 22.04 48.88
C PRO A 49 16.56 22.25 48.63
N THR A 50 17.22 21.27 48.04
CA THR A 50 18.66 21.29 47.74
C THR A 50 18.84 21.08 46.25
N HIS A 51 18.55 22.14 45.47
CA HIS A 51 18.91 22.21 44.05
C HIS A 51 20.42 22.34 43.82
N SER A 52 21.19 22.51 44.90
CA SER A 52 22.65 22.54 44.88
C SER A 52 23.18 21.13 44.63
N ILE A 53 24.08 21.00 43.67
CA ILE A 53 24.89 19.78 43.51
C ILE A 53 25.83 19.68 44.72
N GLY A 54 25.88 18.53 45.39
CA GLY A 54 26.72 18.35 46.57
C GLY A 54 26.15 17.39 47.62
N SER A 55 26.84 17.33 48.77
CA SER A 55 26.43 16.51 49.93
C SER A 55 25.53 17.32 50.87
N HIS A 56 24.41 16.72 51.29
CA HIS A 56 23.38 17.33 52.13
C HIS A 56 23.09 16.47 53.36
N ARG A 57 22.81 17.11 54.50
CA ARG A 57 22.66 16.46 55.80
C ARG A 57 21.23 16.55 56.33
N LEU A 58 20.54 15.41 56.40
CA LEU A 58 19.19 15.26 56.95
C LEU A 58 19.23 14.80 58.41
N ARG A 59 18.54 15.50 59.32
CA ARG A 59 18.36 15.10 60.73
C ARG A 59 16.95 15.36 61.27
N PHE A 60 16.57 14.63 62.32
CA PHE A 60 15.37 14.90 63.13
C PHE A 60 15.79 15.48 64.49
N VAL A 61 15.19 16.60 64.89
CA VAL A 61 15.50 17.31 66.13
C VAL A 61 14.29 17.25 67.05
N ILE A 62 14.46 16.77 68.28
CA ILE A 62 13.42 16.83 69.33
C ILE A 62 13.57 18.13 70.11
N THR A 63 12.49 18.89 70.22
CA THR A 63 12.43 20.13 71.00
C THR A 63 11.70 19.98 72.32
N ASN A 64 10.86 18.94 72.47
CA ASN A 64 10.17 18.66 73.73
C ASN A 64 9.98 17.14 73.94
N PRO A 65 10.45 16.56 75.06
CA PRO A 65 11.33 17.22 76.05
C PRO A 65 12.67 17.63 75.40
N PRO A 66 13.29 18.75 75.83
CA PRO A 66 14.57 19.17 75.28
C PRO A 66 15.62 18.10 75.62
N MET A 67 16.26 17.56 74.58
CA MET A 67 17.23 16.47 74.70
C MET A 67 18.62 16.97 74.27
N GLN A 68 19.66 16.66 75.05
CA GLN A 68 21.04 17.06 74.73
C GLN A 68 21.80 16.04 73.86
N ILE A 69 21.24 14.86 73.60
CA ILE A 69 21.91 13.82 72.81
C ILE A 69 21.57 14.01 71.32
N PRO A 70 22.57 14.06 70.42
CA PRO A 70 22.33 14.18 68.99
C PRO A 70 21.66 12.92 68.41
N PHE A 71 20.64 13.13 67.58
CA PHE A 71 19.98 12.05 66.84
C PHE A 71 20.82 11.58 65.63
N PRO A 72 20.62 10.35 65.13
CA PRO A 72 21.25 9.88 63.90
C PRO A 72 20.93 10.82 62.73
N GLN A 73 21.95 11.11 61.93
CA GLN A 73 21.85 11.92 60.71
C GLN A 73 22.14 11.07 59.47
N VAL A 74 21.53 11.42 58.34
CA VAL A 74 21.80 10.79 57.04
C VAL A 74 22.43 11.82 56.11
N ILE A 75 23.57 11.49 55.51
CA ILE A 75 24.18 12.28 54.44
C ILE A 75 23.73 11.66 53.11
N TYR A 76 23.26 12.51 52.19
CA TYR A 76 22.92 12.10 50.82
C TYR A 76 23.56 13.07 49.82
N VAL A 77 23.84 12.60 48.60
CA VAL A 77 24.48 13.40 47.54
C VAL A 77 23.47 13.68 46.43
N VAL A 78 23.40 14.94 45.99
CA VAL A 78 22.62 15.37 44.81
C VAL A 78 23.60 15.58 43.65
N THR A 79 23.41 14.85 42.55
CA THR A 79 24.18 15.01 41.29
C THR A 79 23.35 15.74 40.25
N GLY A 80 23.94 16.68 39.51
CA GLY A 80 23.31 17.27 38.33
C GLY A 80 23.53 16.38 37.10
N GLU A 81 22.47 16.07 36.35
CA GLU A 81 22.60 15.52 35.00
C GLU A 81 22.68 16.68 34.00
N ASP A 82 23.75 16.73 33.20
CA ASP A 82 23.82 17.62 32.03
C ASP A 82 22.76 17.21 31.02
N LEU A 83 21.76 18.07 30.79
CA LEU A 83 20.80 17.88 29.70
C LEU A 83 21.50 18.12 28.37
N ALA A 84 21.86 17.05 27.66
CA ALA A 84 22.41 17.13 26.31
C ALA A 84 21.48 17.94 25.38
N THR A 85 22.05 18.89 24.65
CA THR A 85 21.31 19.77 23.73
C THR A 85 20.78 18.96 22.55
N VAL A 86 19.48 18.63 22.53
CA VAL A 86 18.87 17.80 21.47
C VAL A 86 18.67 18.63 20.19
N HIS A 87 19.31 18.23 19.09
CA HIS A 87 19.22 18.93 17.80
C HIS A 87 18.04 18.45 16.93
N PRO A 88 17.42 19.30 16.09
CA PRO A 88 16.26 18.90 15.29
C PRO A 88 16.63 17.95 14.11
N ILE A 89 15.74 17.00 13.83
CA ILE A 89 15.78 16.12 12.64
C ILE A 89 14.55 16.43 11.76
N PRO A 90 14.73 16.97 10.54
CA PRO A 90 13.64 17.12 9.58
C PRO A 90 13.06 15.78 9.11
N LEU A 91 11.74 15.62 9.18
CA LEU A 91 11.04 14.45 8.63
C LEU A 91 10.67 14.70 7.16
N LEU A 92 10.78 13.67 6.33
CA LEU A 92 10.56 13.75 4.88
C LEU A 92 9.27 13.03 4.46
N SER A 93 8.99 11.86 5.01
CA SER A 93 7.77 11.09 4.72
C SER A 93 7.48 10.08 5.83
N PRO A 94 6.22 9.75 6.14
CA PRO A 94 4.99 10.39 5.65
C PRO A 94 4.77 11.75 6.34
N VAL A 95 4.42 12.77 5.56
CA VAL A 95 4.08 14.11 6.09
C VAL A 95 2.59 14.23 6.41
N HIS A 96 2.25 15.28 7.13
CA HIS A 96 0.90 15.62 7.54
C HIS A 96 -0.18 15.35 6.49
N GLY A 97 -1.17 14.53 6.83
CA GLY A 97 -2.32 14.26 5.97
C GLY A 97 -2.09 13.22 4.87
N MET A 98 -0.89 12.66 4.74
CA MET A 98 -0.66 11.52 3.86
C MET A 98 -1.43 10.28 4.34
N THR A 99 -2.15 9.67 3.40
CA THR A 99 -2.82 8.37 3.54
C THR A 99 -1.97 7.29 2.86
N GLY A 100 -1.31 6.45 3.64
CA GLY A 100 -0.63 5.25 3.14
C GLY A 100 -1.52 4.02 3.22
N THR A 101 -1.36 3.07 2.30
CA THR A 101 -1.84 1.70 2.46
C THR A 101 -0.93 0.96 3.45
N VAL A 102 -1.47 -0.06 4.12
CA VAL A 102 -0.76 -0.82 5.17
C VAL A 102 0.51 -1.52 4.63
N GLY A 103 0.59 -1.81 3.33
CA GLY A 103 1.71 -2.52 2.70
C GLY A 103 2.88 -1.65 2.21
N ASP A 104 2.66 -0.34 2.00
CA ASP A 104 3.64 0.58 1.37
C ASP A 104 4.15 1.67 2.36
N LEU A 105 3.98 1.46 3.66
CA LEU A 105 4.27 2.50 4.65
C LEU A 105 5.77 2.61 4.97
N SER A 106 6.44 3.52 4.25
CA SER A 106 7.84 3.89 4.48
C SER A 106 7.98 5.23 5.19
N PHE A 107 8.91 5.28 6.14
CA PHE A 107 9.28 6.45 6.93
C PHE A 107 10.67 6.91 6.51
N SER A 108 10.87 8.20 6.26
CA SER A 108 12.16 8.77 5.88
C SER A 108 12.39 10.15 6.51
N TRP A 109 13.65 10.46 6.78
CA TRP A 109 14.09 11.69 7.46
C TRP A 109 15.45 12.16 6.92
N LYS A 110 15.83 13.40 7.21
CA LYS A 110 17.15 13.92 6.79
C LYS A 110 18.26 13.28 7.65
N PRO A 111 19.28 12.63 7.05
CA PRO A 111 20.39 12.05 7.79
C PRO A 111 21.23 13.13 8.49
N ARG A 112 21.93 12.73 9.55
CA ARG A 112 22.86 13.56 10.31
C ARG A 112 24.12 12.78 10.66
N HIS A 113 25.25 13.47 10.70
CA HIS A 113 26.57 12.89 10.94
C HIS A 113 26.86 12.61 12.42
N ASP A 114 26.17 13.32 13.33
CA ASP A 114 26.30 13.20 14.79
C ASP A 114 25.46 12.05 15.37
N VAL A 115 24.66 11.35 14.54
CA VAL A 115 23.80 10.25 14.94
C VAL A 115 24.40 8.92 14.51
N ALA A 116 24.56 8.00 15.47
CA ALA A 116 25.00 6.63 15.22
C ALA A 116 23.84 5.67 14.92
N LEU A 117 22.66 5.93 15.50
CA LEU A 117 21.47 5.09 15.34
C LEU A 117 20.18 5.92 15.44
N TYR A 118 19.21 5.63 14.58
CA TYR A 118 17.88 6.24 14.65
C TYR A 118 16.89 5.30 15.32
N LYS A 119 16.08 5.84 16.23
CA LYS A 119 14.91 5.20 16.81
C LYS A 119 13.65 5.80 16.20
N LEU A 120 12.90 4.99 15.46
CA LEU A 120 11.55 5.29 14.99
C LEU A 120 10.53 4.89 16.05
N GLU A 121 9.63 5.80 16.39
CA GLU A 121 8.50 5.53 17.29
C GLU A 121 7.19 5.90 16.57
N ILE A 122 6.23 4.99 16.57
CA ILE A 122 4.85 5.20 16.12
C ILE A 122 3.92 5.04 17.33
N PHE A 123 2.99 5.97 17.50
CA PHE A 123 2.08 5.99 18.65
C PHE A 123 0.67 6.44 18.28
N SER A 124 -0.30 6.02 19.09
CA SER A 124 -1.68 6.47 19.04
C SER A 124 -1.94 7.55 20.09
N GLY A 125 -2.70 8.58 19.74
CA GLY A 125 -3.04 9.70 20.64
C GLY A 125 -1.87 10.66 20.92
N THR A 126 -2.15 11.75 21.64
CA THR A 126 -1.18 12.78 22.02
C THR A 126 -1.26 13.07 23.53
N GLY A 127 -0.23 13.72 24.07
CA GLY A 127 -0.17 14.10 25.49
C GLY A 127 -0.32 12.90 26.43
N LYS A 128 -1.19 13.01 27.44
CA LYS A 128 -1.45 11.96 28.45
C LYS A 128 -2.11 10.68 27.89
N LYS A 129 -2.63 10.71 26.66
CA LYS A 129 -3.24 9.55 25.98
C LYS A 129 -2.30 8.87 24.97
N ARG A 130 -1.01 9.27 24.94
CA ARG A 130 -0.02 8.70 24.03
C ARG A 130 0.29 7.24 24.42
N GLN A 131 0.06 6.32 23.49
CA GLN A 131 0.44 4.92 23.63
C GLN A 131 1.34 4.53 22.46
N THR A 132 2.53 3.99 22.75
CA THR A 132 3.45 3.49 21.72
C THR A 132 2.87 2.23 21.08
N VAL A 133 2.71 2.27 19.77
CA VAL A 133 2.13 1.20 18.95
C VAL A 133 3.23 0.36 18.31
N PHE A 134 4.32 1.01 17.88
CA PHE A 134 5.45 0.35 17.26
C PHE A 134 6.74 1.14 17.48
N THR A 135 7.86 0.43 17.58
CA THR A 135 9.20 1.01 17.69
C THR A 135 10.16 0.21 16.83
N ALA A 136 11.05 0.90 16.12
CA ALA A 136 12.15 0.27 15.38
C ALA A 136 13.44 1.07 15.50
N PHE A 137 14.55 0.41 15.20
CA PHE A 137 15.86 1.03 15.12
C PHE A 137 16.41 0.86 13.69
N SER A 138 17.01 1.93 13.15
CA SER A 138 17.62 1.93 11.82
C SER A 138 18.95 2.67 11.84
N LYS A 139 19.96 2.12 11.16
CA LYS A 139 21.20 2.84 10.84
C LYS A 139 21.04 3.72 9.60
N LYS A 140 20.00 3.47 8.79
CA LYS A 140 19.67 4.25 7.60
C LYS A 140 18.75 5.42 7.98
N SER A 141 18.61 6.38 7.07
CA SER A 141 17.70 7.52 7.22
C SER A 141 16.26 7.23 6.75
N ASP A 142 15.95 5.95 6.61
CA ASP A 142 14.66 5.42 6.21
C ASP A 142 14.35 4.12 6.97
N TYR A 143 13.06 3.78 7.03
CA TYR A 143 12.54 2.54 7.56
C TYR A 143 11.21 2.20 6.91
N THR A 144 11.12 1.02 6.30
CA THR A 144 9.86 0.50 5.75
C THR A 144 9.25 -0.47 6.74
N LEU A 145 8.01 -0.19 7.18
CA LEU A 145 7.32 -1.03 8.13
C LEU A 145 6.92 -2.34 7.46
N PRO A 146 7.33 -3.52 7.99
CA PRO A 146 6.91 -4.78 7.40
C PRO A 146 5.38 -4.89 7.40
N GLU A 147 4.83 -5.32 6.27
CA GLU A 147 3.38 -5.39 6.03
C GLU A 147 2.63 -6.21 7.10
N THR A 148 3.26 -7.27 7.61
CA THR A 148 2.72 -8.11 8.69
C THR A 148 2.59 -7.36 10.02
N VAL A 149 3.51 -6.45 10.30
CA VAL A 149 3.51 -5.60 11.49
C VAL A 149 2.52 -4.47 11.31
N ALA A 150 2.53 -3.83 10.15
CA ALA A 150 1.58 -2.77 9.81
C ALA A 150 0.14 -3.26 9.94
N GLY A 151 -0.19 -4.42 9.38
CA GLY A 151 -1.56 -4.98 9.44
C GLY A 151 -2.03 -5.39 10.84
N LYS A 152 -1.11 -5.80 11.72
CA LYS A 152 -1.45 -6.17 13.11
C LYS A 152 -1.51 -4.97 14.06
N LYS A 153 -0.68 -3.94 13.81
CA LYS A 153 -0.47 -2.84 14.77
C LYS A 153 -1.17 -1.55 14.35
N LEU A 154 -1.38 -1.33 13.05
CA LEU A 154 -1.94 -0.09 12.51
C LEU A 154 -3.30 -0.38 11.88
N ALA A 155 -4.37 -0.16 12.65
CA ALA A 155 -5.73 -0.37 12.16
C ALA A 155 -6.06 0.60 10.99
N PRO A 156 -6.75 0.12 9.93
CA PRO A 156 -7.22 0.97 8.84
C PRO A 156 -8.06 2.14 9.33
N ASN A 157 -8.08 3.24 8.56
CA ASN A 157 -8.85 4.45 8.86
C ASN A 157 -8.51 5.16 10.19
N LYS A 158 -7.44 4.77 10.89
CA LYS A 158 -7.00 5.45 12.12
C LYS A 158 -5.85 6.41 11.87
N GLN A 159 -5.83 7.46 12.68
CA GLN A 159 -4.73 8.42 12.73
C GLN A 159 -3.67 7.94 13.72
N PHE A 160 -2.42 8.05 13.32
CA PHE A 160 -1.25 7.75 14.13
C PHE A 160 -0.27 8.93 14.08
N PHE A 161 0.70 8.86 14.97
CA PHE A 161 1.75 9.86 15.10
C PHE A 161 3.09 9.15 15.11
N TRP A 162 4.12 9.83 14.63
CA TRP A 162 5.45 9.26 14.58
C TRP A 162 6.54 10.30 14.85
N ARG A 163 7.71 9.81 15.24
CA ARG A 163 8.88 10.62 15.55
C ARG A 163 10.16 9.81 15.37
N ILE A 164 11.25 10.50 15.06
CA ILE A 164 12.61 9.97 15.04
C ILE A 164 13.41 10.56 16.20
N THR A 165 14.17 9.72 16.89
CA THR A 165 15.21 10.14 17.85
C THR A 165 16.56 9.60 17.39
N GLY A 166 17.53 10.49 17.20
CA GLY A 166 18.91 10.15 16.89
C GLY A 166 19.72 9.92 18.17
N LEU A 167 20.40 8.78 18.23
CA LEU A 167 21.21 8.32 19.34
C LEU A 167 22.69 8.34 18.98
N ASP A 168 23.55 8.71 19.92
CA ASP A 168 25.00 8.57 19.80
C ASP A 168 25.44 7.09 19.98
N ARG A 169 26.75 6.84 19.91
CA ARG A 169 27.34 5.49 20.09
C ARG A 169 27.12 4.89 21.48
N ASN A 170 26.76 5.71 22.47
CA ASN A 170 26.47 5.33 23.83
C ASN A 170 24.95 5.24 24.10
N ASN A 171 24.13 5.23 23.05
CA ASN A 171 22.67 5.24 23.10
C ASN A 171 22.05 6.48 23.78
N ARG A 172 22.79 7.59 23.87
CA ARG A 172 22.27 8.86 24.41
C ARG A 172 21.57 9.64 23.30
N PRO A 173 20.39 10.25 23.56
CA PRO A 173 19.70 11.06 22.58
C PRO A 173 20.49 12.35 22.31
N VAL A 174 20.89 12.56 21.06
CA VAL A 174 21.60 13.76 20.60
C VAL A 174 20.78 14.58 19.61
N ALA A 175 19.78 13.97 18.98
CA ALA A 175 18.89 14.64 18.04
C ALA A 175 17.47 14.08 18.10
N GLN A 176 16.47 14.88 17.74
CA GLN A 176 15.06 14.46 17.73
C GLN A 176 14.26 15.25 16.71
N SER A 177 13.30 14.60 16.06
CA SER A 177 12.36 15.26 15.17
C SER A 177 11.17 15.85 15.92
N ALA A 178 10.43 16.73 15.24
CA ALA A 178 9.05 17.02 15.62
C ALA A 178 8.20 15.74 15.54
N ILE A 179 7.04 15.76 16.19
CA ILE A 179 6.04 14.70 16.05
C ILE A 179 5.19 15.02 14.83
N GLU A 180 5.17 14.10 13.88
CA GLU A 180 4.31 14.21 12.70
C GLU A 180 3.12 13.28 12.78
N LYS A 181 2.04 13.64 12.09
CA LYS A 181 0.79 12.87 12.06
C LYS A 181 0.61 12.24 10.68
N PHE A 182 0.14 11.00 10.64
CA PHE A 182 -0.23 10.31 9.41
C PHE A 182 -1.50 9.50 9.62
N ARG A 183 -2.17 9.13 8.54
CA ARG A 183 -3.38 8.30 8.60
C ARG A 183 -3.14 7.02 7.80
N ILE A 184 -3.55 5.89 8.35
CA ILE A 184 -3.73 4.69 7.52
C ILE A 184 -5.02 4.90 6.74
N GLY A 185 -4.92 4.94 5.42
CA GLY A 185 -6.11 5.04 4.57
C GLY A 185 -7.09 3.92 4.88
N ALA A 186 -8.36 4.09 4.49
CA ALA A 186 -9.21 2.92 4.26
C ALA A 186 -8.45 1.99 3.30
N ALA A 187 -8.76 0.69 3.28
CA ALA A 187 -8.60 -0.04 2.02
C ALA A 187 -9.16 0.89 0.93
N PRO A 188 -8.42 1.16 -0.16
CA PRO A 188 -8.91 2.09 -1.17
C PRO A 188 -10.36 1.72 -1.44
N LEU A 189 -11.25 2.73 -1.46
CA LEU A 189 -12.61 2.47 -1.90
C LEU A 189 -12.44 1.66 -3.18
N THR A 190 -12.95 0.43 -3.20
CA THR A 190 -12.75 -0.43 -4.36
C THR A 190 -13.56 0.08 -5.54
N TYR A 191 -14.15 1.27 -5.46
CA TYR A 191 -15.00 1.93 -6.44
C TYR A 191 -14.99 3.46 -6.31
N VAL A 192 -15.50 4.12 -7.35
CA VAL A 192 -15.66 5.58 -7.40
C VAL A 192 -16.86 6.02 -6.55
N PRO A 193 -16.67 6.92 -5.55
CA PRO A 193 -17.76 7.42 -4.72
C PRO A 193 -18.93 7.98 -5.54
N GLY A 194 -20.14 7.60 -5.15
CA GLY A 194 -21.36 8.12 -5.77
C GLY A 194 -21.58 7.68 -7.22
N ARG A 195 -20.76 6.78 -7.79
CA ARG A 195 -20.89 6.33 -9.18
C ARG A 195 -21.36 4.90 -9.28
N LEU A 196 -22.37 4.69 -10.12
CA LEU A 196 -23.06 3.43 -10.28
C LEU A 196 -23.13 3.09 -11.78
N LEU A 197 -22.80 1.85 -12.12
CA LEU A 197 -22.77 1.33 -13.48
C LEU A 197 -23.89 0.33 -13.70
N MET A 198 -24.35 0.28 -14.94
CA MET A 198 -25.32 -0.69 -15.42
C MET A 198 -24.95 -1.09 -16.85
N LEU A 199 -24.97 -2.38 -17.15
CA LEU A 199 -24.97 -2.87 -18.53
C LEU A 199 -26.38 -3.29 -18.92
N VAL A 200 -26.84 -2.81 -20.07
CA VAL A 200 -28.18 -3.10 -20.60
C VAL A 200 -28.05 -3.79 -21.94
N ASP A 201 -28.62 -4.99 -22.08
CA ASP A 201 -28.67 -5.68 -23.37
C ASP A 201 -29.54 -4.90 -24.35
N ILE A 202 -29.00 -4.62 -25.55
CA ILE A 202 -29.74 -3.97 -26.63
C ILE A 202 -30.59 -5.04 -27.31
N ARG A 203 -31.88 -5.08 -26.97
CA ARG A 203 -32.85 -6.06 -27.51
C ARG A 203 -34.08 -5.37 -28.10
N PRO A 204 -34.68 -5.93 -29.17
CA PRO A 204 -35.95 -5.44 -29.71
C PRO A 204 -37.04 -5.39 -28.63
N GLY A 205 -37.82 -4.31 -28.60
CA GLY A 205 -38.92 -4.11 -27.64
C GLY A 205 -38.53 -3.52 -26.27
N LEU A 206 -37.24 -3.38 -25.95
CA LEU A 206 -36.80 -2.67 -24.75
C LEU A 206 -36.69 -1.15 -25.01
N ASP A 207 -37.58 -0.37 -24.41
CA ASP A 207 -37.42 1.09 -24.35
C ASP A 207 -36.43 1.47 -23.25
N ILE A 208 -35.15 1.54 -23.62
CA ILE A 208 -34.06 1.92 -22.71
C ILE A 208 -34.32 3.31 -22.13
N LYS A 209 -34.85 4.28 -22.90
CA LYS A 209 -35.09 5.63 -22.40
C LYS A 209 -36.11 5.62 -21.26
N LYS A 210 -37.21 4.89 -21.41
CA LYS A 210 -38.22 4.72 -20.36
C LYS A 210 -37.68 3.97 -19.14
N LEU A 211 -36.85 2.94 -19.35
CA LEU A 211 -36.18 2.22 -18.27
C LEU A 211 -35.30 3.15 -17.44
N LEU A 212 -34.44 3.93 -18.11
CA LEU A 212 -33.53 4.86 -17.45
C LEU A 212 -34.30 5.94 -16.68
N GLN A 213 -35.34 6.52 -17.29
CA GLN A 213 -36.21 7.50 -16.61
C GLN A 213 -36.83 6.93 -15.33
N THR A 214 -37.32 5.68 -15.39
CA THR A 214 -37.91 5.03 -14.22
C THR A 214 -36.89 4.83 -13.09
N LEU A 215 -35.64 4.52 -13.44
CA LEU A 215 -34.57 4.35 -12.46
C LEU A 215 -34.13 5.70 -11.86
N THR A 216 -34.00 6.75 -12.68
CA THR A 216 -33.64 8.09 -12.20
C THR A 216 -34.67 8.64 -11.24
N ASP A 217 -35.96 8.49 -11.57
CA ASP A 217 -37.06 9.03 -10.76
C ASP A 217 -37.22 8.26 -9.44
N LYS A 218 -37.18 6.92 -9.49
CA LYS A 218 -37.41 6.09 -8.31
C LYS A 218 -36.27 6.14 -7.29
N TYR A 219 -35.02 6.24 -7.77
CA TYR A 219 -33.83 6.08 -6.94
C TYR A 219 -33.00 7.38 -6.81
N SER A 220 -33.55 8.51 -7.25
CA SER A 220 -32.88 9.82 -7.25
C SER A 220 -31.48 9.76 -7.89
N LEU A 221 -31.37 9.01 -8.99
CA LEU A 221 -30.12 8.89 -9.77
C LEU A 221 -30.05 10.02 -10.79
N THR A 222 -28.84 10.53 -11.02
CA THR A 222 -28.56 11.43 -12.14
C THR A 222 -27.85 10.64 -13.23
N LEU A 223 -28.36 10.68 -14.46
CA LEU A 223 -27.70 10.07 -15.61
C LEU A 223 -26.43 10.88 -15.97
N VAL A 224 -25.27 10.24 -15.93
CA VAL A 224 -23.97 10.87 -16.20
C VAL A 224 -23.52 10.59 -17.62
N ASP A 225 -23.66 9.36 -18.09
CA ASP A 225 -23.22 8.96 -19.43
C ASP A 225 -23.93 7.71 -19.94
N ARG A 226 -23.94 7.58 -21.27
CA ARG A 226 -24.43 6.43 -22.00
C ARG A 226 -23.50 6.10 -23.15
N LYS A 227 -23.04 4.86 -23.21
CA LYS A 227 -22.14 4.38 -24.27
C LYS A 227 -22.67 3.08 -24.87
N ALA A 228 -22.97 3.12 -26.15
CA ALA A 228 -23.24 1.90 -26.92
C ALA A 228 -21.94 1.12 -27.14
N LEU A 229 -21.92 -0.12 -26.67
CA LEU A 229 -20.85 -1.11 -26.80
C LEU A 229 -21.28 -2.09 -27.88
N LYS A 230 -20.92 -1.79 -29.12
CA LYS A 230 -21.50 -2.44 -30.31
C LYS A 230 -21.11 -3.92 -30.39
N GLN A 231 -19.87 -4.26 -30.03
CA GLN A 231 -19.38 -5.63 -30.09
C GLN A 231 -19.94 -6.46 -28.94
N LEU A 232 -20.18 -5.82 -27.80
CA LEU A 232 -20.81 -6.46 -26.65
C LEU A 232 -22.35 -6.52 -26.75
N GLY A 233 -22.97 -5.92 -27.78
CA GLY A 233 -24.43 -5.89 -27.94
C GLY A 233 -25.17 -5.18 -26.80
N ARG A 234 -24.50 -4.25 -26.11
CA ARG A 234 -24.94 -3.67 -24.83
C ARG A 234 -24.78 -2.17 -24.79
N GLU A 235 -25.49 -1.55 -23.87
CA GLU A 235 -25.30 -0.15 -23.52
C GLU A 235 -24.76 -0.05 -22.09
N LEU A 236 -23.59 0.59 -21.92
CA LEU A 236 -23.04 0.95 -20.63
C LEU A 236 -23.63 2.27 -20.19
N VAL A 237 -24.26 2.26 -19.03
CA VAL A 237 -24.91 3.43 -18.45
C VAL A 237 -24.23 3.76 -17.14
N THR A 238 -23.87 5.03 -16.97
CA THR A 238 -23.25 5.55 -15.76
C THR A 238 -24.21 6.52 -15.09
N PHE A 239 -24.46 6.31 -13.80
CA PHE A 239 -25.23 7.18 -12.94
C PHE A 239 -24.35 7.81 -11.86
N SER A 240 -24.78 8.96 -11.36
CA SER A 240 -24.31 9.53 -10.09
C SER A 240 -25.43 9.55 -9.05
N THR A 241 -25.05 9.43 -7.79
CA THR A 241 -25.94 9.49 -6.63
C THR A 241 -25.20 10.08 -5.42
N THR A 242 -25.95 10.73 -4.54
CA THR A 242 -25.47 11.15 -3.20
C THR A 242 -25.72 10.08 -2.14
N GLY A 243 -26.50 9.04 -2.47
CA GLY A 243 -26.77 7.90 -1.60
C GLY A 243 -25.60 6.91 -1.51
N LYS A 244 -25.75 5.91 -0.64
CA LYS A 244 -24.77 4.83 -0.50
C LYS A 244 -24.87 3.86 -1.69
N VAL A 245 -23.90 3.95 -2.60
CA VAL A 245 -23.89 3.24 -3.89
C VAL A 245 -24.11 1.73 -3.76
N GLU A 246 -23.46 1.06 -2.80
CA GLU A 246 -23.59 -0.40 -2.63
C GLU A 246 -24.99 -0.84 -2.16
N GLU A 247 -25.60 -0.08 -1.25
CA GLU A 247 -26.95 -0.36 -0.76
C GLU A 247 -27.97 -0.14 -1.90
N LEU A 248 -27.73 0.91 -2.70
CA LEU A 248 -28.56 1.22 -3.86
C LEU A 248 -28.45 0.16 -4.96
N ALA A 249 -27.23 -0.28 -5.29
CA ALA A 249 -26.98 -1.34 -6.25
C ALA A 249 -27.71 -2.64 -5.87
N ARG A 250 -27.61 -3.06 -4.60
CA ARG A 250 -28.34 -4.22 -4.06
C ARG A 250 -29.85 -4.06 -4.16
N THR A 251 -30.36 -2.87 -3.84
CA THR A 251 -31.80 -2.58 -3.91
C THR A 251 -32.32 -2.66 -5.34
N ILE A 252 -31.61 -2.08 -6.30
CA ILE A 252 -32.01 -2.11 -7.72
C ILE A 252 -31.98 -3.55 -8.25
N ALA A 253 -30.92 -4.30 -7.97
CA ALA A 253 -30.77 -5.69 -8.39
C ALA A 253 -31.88 -6.60 -7.82
N ALA A 254 -32.29 -6.39 -6.57
CA ALA A 254 -33.37 -7.17 -5.95
C ALA A 254 -34.76 -6.86 -6.55
N THR A 255 -34.98 -5.64 -7.05
CA THR A 255 -36.30 -5.19 -7.50
C THR A 255 -36.57 -5.47 -8.97
N ARG A 256 -35.52 -5.71 -9.78
CA ARG A 256 -35.66 -6.02 -11.21
C ARG A 256 -34.75 -7.16 -11.63
N GLN A 257 -35.35 -8.31 -11.92
CA GLN A 257 -34.65 -9.44 -12.51
C GLN A 257 -34.04 -9.07 -13.87
N GLY A 258 -32.80 -9.50 -14.11
CA GLY A 258 -32.10 -9.29 -15.38
C GLY A 258 -31.38 -7.94 -15.53
N ILE A 259 -31.37 -7.10 -14.50
CA ILE A 259 -30.59 -5.85 -14.48
C ILE A 259 -29.46 -5.99 -13.46
N VAL A 260 -28.22 -5.97 -13.94
CA VAL A 260 -27.02 -5.94 -13.08
C VAL A 260 -26.57 -4.50 -12.92
N VAL A 261 -26.50 -4.07 -11.66
CA VAL A 261 -26.07 -2.74 -11.26
C VAL A 261 -25.04 -2.88 -10.15
N GLN A 262 -23.96 -2.12 -10.24
CA GLN A 262 -22.89 -2.16 -9.26
C GLN A 262 -22.14 -0.81 -9.19
N PRO A 263 -21.32 -0.58 -8.16
CA PRO A 263 -20.35 0.52 -8.19
C PRO A 263 -19.42 0.47 -9.41
N ASP A 264 -18.88 1.62 -9.81
CA ASP A 264 -17.75 1.69 -10.76
C ASP A 264 -16.45 1.33 -10.02
N TYR A 265 -16.07 0.04 -10.04
CA TYR A 265 -14.93 -0.46 -9.28
C TYR A 265 -13.58 0.07 -9.79
N LEU A 266 -12.61 0.14 -8.89
CA LEU A 266 -11.23 0.55 -9.11
C LEU A 266 -10.34 -0.68 -9.24
N TYR A 267 -9.37 -0.54 -10.14
CA TYR A 267 -8.30 -1.50 -10.38
C TYR A 267 -6.97 -0.77 -10.31
N GLU A 268 -5.90 -1.52 -10.06
CA GLU A 268 -4.54 -1.02 -10.03
C GLU A 268 -3.67 -1.80 -11.00
N THR A 269 -2.70 -1.15 -11.63
CA THR A 269 -1.66 -1.84 -12.40
C THR A 269 -0.72 -2.61 -11.47
N LEU A 270 -0.26 -3.79 -11.88
CA LEU A 270 0.48 -4.71 -11.01
C LEU A 270 1.97 -4.78 -11.36
N GLY A 271 2.63 -3.62 -11.52
CA GLY A 271 4.05 -3.48 -11.84
C GLY A 271 4.68 -2.23 -11.23
N ARG A 272 5.96 -2.30 -10.85
CA ARG A 272 6.73 -1.16 -10.28
C ARG A 272 8.11 -1.08 -10.92
N ILE A 273 8.63 0.14 -11.06
CA ILE A 273 10.02 0.38 -11.48
C ILE A 273 10.97 -0.22 -10.44
N SER A 274 12.01 -0.89 -10.91
CA SER A 274 13.10 -1.38 -10.08
C SER A 274 14.32 -0.49 -10.20
N GLU A 275 14.83 0.02 -9.06
CA GLU A 275 16.06 0.84 -9.02
C GLU A 275 17.35 -0.01 -8.98
N GLN A 276 17.24 -1.31 -8.73
CA GLN A 276 18.37 -2.23 -8.68
C GLN A 276 18.31 -3.15 -9.90
N ALA A 277 19.28 -3.05 -10.80
CA ALA A 277 19.51 -4.06 -11.83
C ALA A 277 20.86 -4.69 -11.54
N ASN A 278 20.89 -5.97 -11.18
CA ASN A 278 22.16 -6.69 -11.11
C ASN A 278 22.49 -7.24 -12.52
N ARG A 279 23.73 -7.02 -12.98
CA ARG A 279 24.16 -7.41 -14.34
C ARG A 279 24.06 -8.93 -14.59
N ASP A 280 24.16 -9.72 -13.54
CA ASP A 280 24.08 -11.19 -13.62
C ASP A 280 22.66 -11.69 -13.95
N THR A 281 21.62 -10.93 -13.56
CA THR A 281 20.22 -11.29 -13.84
C THR A 281 19.84 -11.05 -15.30
N LEU A 282 20.57 -10.15 -15.99
CA LEU A 282 20.39 -9.80 -17.40
C LEU A 282 20.61 -11.01 -18.34
N PHE A 283 21.51 -11.92 -17.97
CA PHE A 283 21.90 -13.06 -18.81
C PHE A 283 20.90 -14.22 -18.80
N GLN A 284 20.03 -14.34 -17.79
CA GLN A 284 19.03 -15.42 -17.74
C GLN A 284 17.81 -15.16 -18.64
N TYR A 285 17.41 -13.89 -18.81
CA TYR A 285 16.24 -13.52 -19.62
C TYR A 285 16.42 -13.68 -21.14
N LEU A 286 17.67 -13.75 -21.62
CA LEU A 286 18.02 -13.88 -23.05
C LEU A 286 17.62 -15.23 -23.70
N HIS A 287 16.93 -16.12 -22.97
CA HIS A 287 16.65 -17.49 -23.40
C HIS A 287 15.25 -17.72 -23.99
N LEU A 288 14.36 -16.71 -24.02
CA LEU A 288 13.17 -16.76 -24.87
C LEU A 288 13.55 -16.30 -26.28
N GLN A 289 14.26 -17.16 -27.02
CA GLN A 289 14.46 -16.95 -28.45
C GLN A 289 13.09 -17.05 -29.14
N PRO A 290 12.64 -16.01 -29.89
CA PRO A 290 11.39 -16.07 -30.62
C PRO A 290 11.38 -17.29 -31.53
N LYS A 291 10.33 -18.13 -31.46
CA LYS A 291 10.14 -19.21 -32.44
C LYS A 291 9.59 -18.64 -33.76
N SER A 292 8.95 -17.48 -33.70
CA SER A 292 8.39 -16.72 -34.81
C SER A 292 8.64 -15.22 -34.57
N THR A 293 7.74 -14.35 -35.06
CA THR A 293 7.80 -12.90 -34.80
C THR A 293 6.46 -12.31 -34.34
N GLY A 294 5.39 -13.11 -34.30
CA GLY A 294 4.00 -12.67 -34.08
C GLY A 294 3.43 -11.81 -35.20
N LYS A 295 4.04 -11.83 -36.39
CA LYS A 295 3.54 -11.10 -37.57
C LYS A 295 2.11 -11.52 -37.90
N GLY A 296 1.23 -10.52 -38.07
CA GLY A 296 -0.19 -10.73 -38.41
C GLY A 296 -1.11 -10.80 -37.19
N ILE A 297 -0.55 -11.01 -35.99
CA ILE A 297 -1.29 -11.07 -34.74
C ILE A 297 -1.46 -9.69 -34.13
N ARG A 298 -2.67 -9.42 -33.64
CA ARG A 298 -3.06 -8.15 -33.04
C ARG A 298 -3.20 -8.29 -31.53
N VAL A 299 -2.36 -7.58 -30.79
CA VAL A 299 -2.35 -7.59 -29.32
C VAL A 299 -2.91 -6.27 -28.79
N ALA A 300 -4.07 -6.32 -28.14
CA ALA A 300 -4.61 -5.19 -27.41
C ALA A 300 -4.03 -5.12 -25.99
N ILE A 301 -3.58 -3.92 -25.62
CA ILE A 301 -2.98 -3.62 -24.32
C ILE A 301 -3.98 -2.72 -23.58
N ILE A 302 -4.71 -3.30 -22.63
CA ILE A 302 -5.63 -2.55 -21.76
C ILE A 302 -4.85 -2.15 -20.50
N ASP A 303 -4.34 -0.93 -20.50
CA ASP A 303 -3.40 -0.43 -19.48
C ASP A 303 -3.51 1.10 -19.32
N THR A 304 -2.50 1.72 -18.73
CA THR A 304 -2.14 3.12 -18.92
C THR A 304 -1.69 3.38 -20.37
N GLY A 305 -1.49 4.65 -20.72
CA GLY A 305 -1.11 5.03 -22.07
C GLY A 305 0.28 4.51 -22.49
N VAL A 306 0.38 4.06 -23.74
CA VAL A 306 1.64 3.68 -24.40
C VAL A 306 2.26 4.90 -25.09
N ASP A 307 3.58 5.06 -25.00
CA ASP A 307 4.32 6.03 -25.79
C ASP A 307 4.28 5.70 -27.29
N LEU A 308 3.36 6.35 -28.00
CA LEU A 308 3.11 6.15 -29.44
C LEU A 308 4.30 6.55 -30.32
N LYS A 309 5.25 7.31 -29.77
CA LYS A 309 6.43 7.81 -30.50
C LYS A 309 7.71 7.11 -30.09
N HIS A 310 7.63 6.10 -29.23
CA HIS A 310 8.81 5.36 -28.81
C HIS A 310 9.42 4.60 -30.01
N ASP A 311 10.71 4.78 -30.23
CA ASP A 311 11.45 4.29 -31.40
C ASP A 311 11.31 2.77 -31.59
N ASP A 312 11.28 2.01 -30.49
CA ASP A 312 11.11 0.55 -30.54
C ASP A 312 9.65 0.09 -30.68
N LEU A 313 8.66 0.97 -30.50
CA LEU A 313 7.23 0.61 -30.48
C LEU A 313 6.44 1.19 -31.65
N ALA A 314 6.76 2.43 -32.06
CA ALA A 314 5.91 3.25 -32.93
C ALA A 314 5.48 2.54 -34.22
N ALA A 315 6.38 1.77 -34.83
CA ALA A 315 6.09 1.06 -36.07
C ALA A 315 5.22 -0.19 -35.89
N ASN A 316 5.09 -0.71 -34.67
CA ASN A 316 4.23 -1.85 -34.36
C ASN A 316 2.86 -1.40 -33.82
N ILE A 317 2.69 -0.12 -33.46
CA ILE A 317 1.40 0.39 -32.98
C ILE A 317 0.46 0.62 -34.17
N ILE A 318 -0.59 -0.21 -34.25
CA ILE A 318 -1.58 -0.19 -35.34
C ILE A 318 -2.90 0.48 -34.95
N GLY A 319 -3.06 0.83 -33.67
CA GLY A 319 -4.24 1.54 -33.17
C GLY A 319 -4.07 2.01 -31.73
N HIS A 320 -4.83 3.04 -31.34
CA HIS A 320 -4.89 3.47 -29.96
C HIS A 320 -6.25 4.10 -29.62
N ALA A 321 -6.65 4.06 -28.36
CA ALA A 321 -7.85 4.72 -27.86
C ALA A 321 -7.68 5.13 -26.39
N ASN A 322 -8.49 6.10 -25.96
CA ASN A 322 -8.48 6.61 -24.59
C ASN A 322 -9.87 6.53 -23.97
N PHE A 323 -9.98 5.80 -22.86
CA PHE A 323 -11.23 5.58 -22.13
C PHE A 323 -11.26 6.32 -20.79
N ILE A 324 -10.15 6.93 -20.37
CA ILE A 324 -10.14 7.85 -19.22
C ILE A 324 -10.75 9.18 -19.63
N LYS A 325 -11.93 9.48 -19.07
CA LYS A 325 -12.64 10.74 -19.33
C LYS A 325 -11.87 11.94 -18.78
N LYS A 326 -12.00 13.09 -19.46
CA LYS A 326 -11.43 14.39 -19.06
C LYS A 326 -9.89 14.41 -18.92
N SER A 327 -9.20 13.38 -19.40
CA SER A 327 -7.75 13.29 -19.45
C SER A 327 -7.36 12.90 -20.88
N PRO A 328 -6.53 13.68 -21.59
CA PRO A 328 -6.10 13.30 -22.95
C PRO A 328 -5.24 12.03 -22.91
N TYR A 329 -5.13 11.36 -24.06
CA TYR A 329 -4.14 10.30 -24.22
C TYR A 329 -2.73 10.86 -24.01
N ARG A 330 -1.88 10.15 -23.27
CA ARG A 330 -0.50 10.54 -23.01
C ARG A 330 0.37 9.30 -22.84
N ALA A 331 1.66 9.44 -23.10
CA ALA A 331 2.65 8.40 -22.82
C ALA A 331 2.78 8.20 -21.30
N GLU A 332 2.57 6.98 -20.81
CA GLU A 332 2.64 6.61 -19.39
C GLU A 332 3.57 5.41 -19.21
N ILE A 333 4.11 5.27 -18.00
CA ILE A 333 5.23 4.40 -17.69
C ILE A 333 4.86 2.92 -17.85
N HIS A 334 3.74 2.48 -17.26
CA HIS A 334 3.40 1.06 -17.18
C HIS A 334 2.93 0.49 -18.52
N GLY A 335 2.08 1.21 -19.25
CA GLY A 335 1.58 0.79 -20.55
C GLY A 335 2.70 0.71 -21.58
N THR A 336 3.62 1.69 -21.56
CA THR A 336 4.83 1.64 -22.40
C THR A 336 5.72 0.45 -22.05
N ALA A 337 5.88 0.13 -20.77
CA ALA A 337 6.67 -1.02 -20.33
C ALA A 337 6.07 -2.36 -20.80
N VAL A 338 4.76 -2.53 -20.62
CA VAL A 338 4.01 -3.69 -21.09
C VAL A 338 4.09 -3.85 -22.61
N ALA A 339 3.94 -2.74 -23.36
CA ALA A 339 4.07 -2.76 -24.82
C ALA A 339 5.47 -3.20 -25.28
N GLY A 340 6.51 -2.78 -24.56
CA GLY A 340 7.90 -3.19 -24.80
C GLY A 340 8.12 -4.68 -24.72
N ILE A 341 7.67 -5.29 -23.62
CA ILE A 341 7.80 -6.73 -23.40
C ILE A 341 7.11 -7.52 -24.51
N ILE A 342 5.92 -7.08 -24.92
CA ILE A 342 5.13 -7.79 -25.94
C ILE A 342 5.77 -7.64 -27.32
N GLY A 343 6.08 -6.40 -27.74
CA GLY A 343 6.31 -6.11 -29.15
C GLY A 343 7.31 -5.00 -29.43
N ALA A 344 8.29 -4.73 -28.57
CA ALA A 344 9.44 -3.92 -28.96
C ALA A 344 10.17 -4.56 -30.15
N ARG A 345 10.50 -3.76 -31.16
CA ARG A 345 11.16 -4.24 -32.37
C ARG A 345 12.59 -4.66 -32.09
N ILE A 346 12.98 -5.82 -32.61
CA ILE A 346 14.40 -6.20 -32.69
C ILE A 346 15.13 -5.23 -33.60
N ASN A 347 16.09 -4.51 -33.03
CA ASN A 347 16.96 -3.57 -33.72
C ASN A 347 18.28 -3.42 -32.91
N ASN A 348 19.21 -2.55 -33.34
CA ASN A 348 20.53 -2.40 -32.70
C ASN A 348 20.55 -1.43 -31.49
N ARG A 349 19.40 -1.12 -30.88
CA ARG A 349 19.25 -0.21 -29.74
C ARG A 349 18.06 -0.65 -28.86
N GLY A 350 17.98 -0.11 -27.65
CA GLY A 350 16.81 -0.28 -26.79
C GLY A 350 16.62 -1.71 -26.24
N THR A 351 15.43 -2.27 -26.40
CA THR A 351 15.07 -3.64 -25.96
C THR A 351 14.31 -4.40 -27.05
N ALA A 352 14.10 -5.70 -26.86
CA ALA A 352 13.39 -6.56 -27.79
C ALA A 352 12.18 -7.22 -27.10
N GLY A 353 11.02 -7.13 -27.74
CA GLY A 353 9.81 -7.81 -27.30
C GLY A 353 9.78 -9.25 -27.78
N ILE A 354 8.92 -10.06 -27.17
CA ILE A 354 8.77 -11.49 -27.49
C ILE A 354 8.14 -11.70 -28.87
N ALA A 355 7.16 -10.86 -29.25
CA ALA A 355 6.49 -10.87 -30.55
C ALA A 355 6.79 -9.56 -31.31
N PRO A 356 8.02 -9.37 -31.81
CA PRO A 356 8.55 -8.09 -32.29
C PRO A 356 7.93 -7.58 -33.60
N GLN A 357 7.05 -8.34 -34.25
CA GLN A 357 6.30 -7.94 -35.44
C GLN A 357 4.77 -8.03 -35.25
N SER A 358 4.31 -8.20 -34.00
CA SER A 358 2.88 -8.13 -33.67
C SER A 358 2.35 -6.70 -33.79
N GLY A 359 1.08 -6.57 -34.16
CA GLY A 359 0.37 -5.30 -34.19
C GLY A 359 -0.16 -4.94 -32.81
N LEU A 360 0.36 -3.89 -32.20
CA LEU A 360 -0.03 -3.43 -30.87
C LEU A 360 -1.19 -2.42 -30.94
N ILE A 361 -2.21 -2.62 -30.12
CA ILE A 361 -3.35 -1.72 -29.98
C ILE A 361 -3.36 -1.16 -28.55
N ALA A 362 -3.02 0.12 -28.40
CA ALA A 362 -2.89 0.77 -27.09
C ALA A 362 -4.23 1.31 -26.58
N LEU A 363 -4.85 0.62 -25.61
CA LEU A 363 -6.16 0.95 -25.06
C LEU A 363 -6.01 1.51 -23.65
N ARG A 364 -5.92 2.83 -23.55
CA ARG A 364 -5.74 3.51 -22.26
C ARG A 364 -7.02 3.45 -21.43
N ALA A 365 -7.08 2.51 -20.49
CA ALA A 365 -8.16 2.30 -19.53
C ALA A 365 -7.78 2.64 -18.09
N CYS A 366 -6.50 2.93 -17.84
CA CYS A 366 -5.94 3.34 -16.56
C CYS A 366 -5.31 4.74 -16.67
N GLU A 367 -5.35 5.52 -15.60
CA GLU A 367 -4.60 6.77 -15.45
C GLU A 367 -3.37 6.56 -14.57
N GLN A 368 -2.20 7.05 -15.00
CA GLN A 368 -1.02 7.06 -14.13
C GLN A 368 -1.25 8.00 -12.94
N VAL A 369 -1.01 7.49 -11.72
CA VAL A 369 -1.33 8.20 -10.47
C VAL A 369 -0.25 9.21 -10.08
N GLN A 370 1.03 8.91 -10.33
CA GLN A 370 2.18 9.77 -10.02
C GLN A 370 3.08 9.91 -11.25
N PRO A 371 3.61 11.11 -11.59
CA PRO A 371 4.36 11.33 -12.83
C PRO A 371 5.60 10.45 -13.02
N ASP A 372 6.23 10.06 -11.92
CA ASP A 372 7.50 9.34 -11.84
C ASP A 372 7.33 7.86 -11.49
N LYS A 373 6.09 7.37 -11.38
CA LYS A 373 5.81 5.99 -11.00
C LYS A 373 4.89 5.25 -11.97
N ALA A 374 5.03 3.93 -11.95
CA ALA A 374 4.30 3.04 -12.85
C ALA A 374 2.85 2.78 -12.39
N GLU A 375 2.49 3.10 -11.16
CA GLU A 375 1.14 2.80 -10.65
C GLU A 375 0.07 3.57 -11.43
N GLY A 376 -0.84 2.81 -12.03
CA GLY A 376 -2.04 3.28 -12.71
C GLY A 376 -3.29 2.90 -11.93
N ARG A 377 -4.32 3.74 -12.04
CA ARG A 377 -5.67 3.50 -11.53
C ARG A 377 -6.62 3.34 -12.69
N CYS A 378 -7.37 2.25 -12.72
CA CYS A 378 -8.35 1.95 -13.77
C CYS A 378 -9.76 1.90 -13.18
N TYR A 379 -10.75 1.92 -14.07
CA TYR A 379 -12.18 1.91 -13.72
C TYR A 379 -12.90 0.81 -14.48
N SER A 380 -13.87 0.13 -13.85
CA SER A 380 -14.73 -0.85 -14.53
C SER A 380 -15.29 -0.29 -15.83
N SER A 381 -15.79 0.95 -15.78
CA SER A 381 -16.36 1.63 -16.95
C SER A 381 -15.37 1.81 -18.11
N SER A 382 -14.10 2.13 -17.81
CA SER A 382 -13.05 2.27 -18.81
C SER A 382 -12.59 0.93 -19.36
N ILE A 383 -12.48 -0.08 -18.49
CA ILE A 383 -12.09 -1.45 -18.85
C ILE A 383 -13.13 -2.08 -19.80
N ILE A 384 -14.42 -1.97 -19.49
CA ILE A 384 -15.50 -2.52 -20.33
C ILE A 384 -15.47 -1.89 -21.73
N GLN A 385 -15.28 -0.57 -21.82
CA GLN A 385 -15.16 0.12 -23.10
C GLN A 385 -13.90 -0.30 -23.87
N ALA A 386 -12.79 -0.55 -23.18
CA ALA A 386 -11.58 -1.05 -23.78
C ALA A 386 -11.74 -2.49 -24.31
N ILE A 387 -12.47 -3.36 -23.61
CA ILE A 387 -12.80 -4.72 -24.08
C ILE A 387 -13.63 -4.65 -25.37
N ASP A 388 -14.67 -3.81 -25.42
CA ASP A 388 -15.45 -3.58 -26.66
C ASP A 388 -14.59 -3.07 -27.81
N ALA A 389 -13.63 -2.18 -27.52
CA ALA A 389 -12.69 -1.67 -28.50
C ALA A 389 -11.68 -2.72 -28.99
N ALA A 390 -11.22 -3.63 -28.12
CA ALA A 390 -10.37 -4.74 -28.52
C ALA A 390 -11.10 -5.65 -29.52
N LEU A 391 -12.37 -5.98 -29.25
CA LEU A 391 -13.23 -6.69 -30.18
C LEU A 391 -13.39 -5.93 -31.51
N ALA A 392 -13.63 -4.62 -31.44
CA ALA A 392 -13.85 -3.80 -32.63
C ALA A 392 -12.60 -3.72 -33.52
N ASN A 393 -11.40 -3.77 -32.92
CA ASN A 393 -10.13 -3.82 -33.63
C ASN A 393 -9.74 -5.23 -34.09
N ARG A 394 -10.58 -6.24 -33.81
CA ARG A 394 -10.32 -7.66 -34.08
C ARG A 394 -9.00 -8.11 -33.47
N SER A 395 -8.76 -7.74 -32.21
CA SER A 395 -7.60 -8.23 -31.47
C SER A 395 -7.70 -9.74 -31.29
N ASP A 396 -6.57 -10.44 -31.41
CA ASP A 396 -6.48 -11.88 -31.17
C ASP A 396 -6.17 -12.13 -29.69
N VAL A 397 -5.30 -11.29 -29.11
CA VAL A 397 -4.83 -11.36 -27.73
C VAL A 397 -5.11 -10.04 -27.02
N VAL A 398 -5.55 -10.11 -25.77
CA VAL A 398 -5.70 -8.97 -24.86
C VAL A 398 -4.85 -9.22 -23.62
N ASN A 399 -3.95 -8.29 -23.32
CA ASN A 399 -3.25 -8.25 -22.05
C ASN A 399 -3.84 -7.17 -21.15
N MET A 400 -4.27 -7.57 -19.95
CA MET A 400 -4.83 -6.70 -18.92
C MET A 400 -3.92 -6.72 -17.70
N SER A 401 -2.81 -5.96 -17.73
CA SER A 401 -1.82 -5.92 -16.63
C SER A 401 -2.30 -5.09 -15.42
N LEU A 402 -3.48 -5.43 -14.93
CA LEU A 402 -4.21 -4.75 -13.87
C LEU A 402 -4.95 -5.78 -13.00
N GLY A 403 -5.33 -5.38 -11.79
CA GLY A 403 -6.09 -6.25 -10.90
C GLY A 403 -6.82 -5.51 -9.79
N THR A 404 -7.79 -6.21 -9.20
CA THR A 404 -8.52 -5.79 -8.00
C THR A 404 -8.85 -6.99 -7.12
N ASP A 405 -9.24 -6.73 -5.87
CA ASP A 405 -9.54 -7.76 -4.88
C ASP A 405 -10.92 -8.38 -5.06
N ALA A 406 -11.89 -7.56 -5.46
CA ALA A 406 -13.29 -7.95 -5.54
C ALA A 406 -13.68 -8.37 -6.95
N PRO A 407 -14.49 -9.44 -7.12
CA PRO A 407 -15.09 -9.74 -8.41
C PRO A 407 -15.95 -8.58 -8.94
N ASP A 408 -15.91 -8.38 -10.25
CA ASP A 408 -16.68 -7.36 -10.95
C ASP A 408 -17.57 -8.03 -11.98
N HIS A 409 -18.88 -8.03 -11.74
CA HIS A 409 -19.84 -8.76 -12.56
C HIS A 409 -20.03 -8.15 -13.95
N LEU A 410 -19.94 -6.82 -14.07
CA LEU A 410 -20.06 -6.16 -15.37
C LEU A 410 -18.82 -6.40 -16.24
N VAL A 411 -17.62 -6.35 -15.64
CA VAL A 411 -16.38 -6.70 -16.35
C VAL A 411 -16.36 -8.19 -16.69
N ALA A 412 -16.74 -9.08 -15.75
CA ALA A 412 -16.85 -10.52 -16.00
C ALA A 412 -17.74 -10.83 -17.21
N SER A 413 -18.91 -10.19 -17.29
CA SER A 413 -19.81 -10.41 -18.42
C SER A 413 -19.28 -9.86 -19.76
N ALA A 414 -18.48 -8.79 -19.73
CA ALA A 414 -17.77 -8.30 -20.92
C ALA A 414 -16.63 -9.27 -21.33
N LEU A 415 -15.90 -9.82 -20.36
CA LEU A 415 -14.86 -10.84 -20.58
C LEU A 415 -15.46 -12.12 -21.16
N ASP A 416 -16.63 -12.55 -20.68
CA ASP A 416 -17.35 -13.71 -21.22
C ASP A 416 -17.65 -13.54 -22.70
N THR A 417 -18.23 -12.39 -23.06
CA THR A 417 -18.57 -12.09 -24.45
C THR A 417 -17.34 -12.00 -25.33
N ALA A 418 -16.26 -11.37 -24.84
CA ALA A 418 -15.02 -11.24 -25.57
C ALA A 418 -14.33 -12.60 -25.79
N ALA A 419 -14.27 -13.43 -24.77
CA ALA A 419 -13.76 -14.79 -24.86
C ALA A 419 -14.61 -15.65 -25.81
N ASP A 420 -15.94 -15.57 -25.75
CA ASP A 420 -16.82 -16.33 -26.65
C ASP A 420 -16.70 -15.88 -28.12
N ALA A 421 -16.32 -14.61 -28.34
CA ALA A 421 -15.98 -14.08 -29.66
C ALA A 421 -14.57 -14.47 -30.14
N GLY A 422 -13.81 -15.24 -29.34
CA GLY A 422 -12.51 -15.78 -29.72
C GLY A 422 -11.29 -15.00 -29.22
N LEU A 423 -11.44 -13.91 -28.46
CA LEU A 423 -10.28 -13.23 -27.85
C LEU A 423 -9.61 -14.13 -26.80
N VAL A 424 -8.29 -14.20 -26.83
CA VAL A 424 -7.48 -14.71 -25.72
C VAL A 424 -7.21 -13.58 -24.76
N ILE A 425 -7.49 -13.79 -23.47
CA ILE A 425 -7.37 -12.74 -22.47
C ILE A 425 -6.40 -13.21 -21.39
N LEU A 426 -5.39 -12.38 -21.09
CA LEU A 426 -4.41 -12.62 -20.05
C LEU A 426 -4.49 -11.57 -18.97
N ALA A 427 -4.32 -12.00 -17.72
CA ALA A 427 -4.24 -11.11 -16.58
C ALA A 427 -3.29 -11.63 -15.48
N PRO A 428 -2.64 -10.72 -14.74
CA PRO A 428 -1.70 -11.05 -13.68
C PRO A 428 -2.38 -11.57 -12.41
N ALA A 429 -1.75 -12.53 -11.75
CA ALA A 429 -2.25 -13.17 -10.53
C ALA A 429 -2.35 -12.23 -9.31
N GLY A 430 -1.64 -11.10 -9.32
CA GLY A 430 -1.55 -10.14 -8.21
C GLY A 430 -0.15 -10.07 -7.58
N ASN A 431 0.10 -9.02 -6.80
CA ASN A 431 1.41 -8.79 -6.17
C ASN A 431 1.42 -8.83 -4.64
N ASP A 432 0.26 -8.84 -3.96
CA ASP A 432 0.20 -8.89 -2.50
C ASP A 432 0.49 -10.32 -2.00
N PRO A 433 1.59 -10.53 -1.24
CA PRO A 433 2.01 -11.86 -0.79
C PRO A 433 1.04 -12.51 0.21
N ARG A 434 0.07 -11.77 0.75
CA ARG A 434 -0.94 -12.28 1.71
C ARG A 434 -2.17 -12.86 1.02
N ARG A 435 -2.35 -12.60 -0.28
CA ARG A 435 -3.50 -13.10 -1.04
C ARG A 435 -3.63 -14.61 -0.93
N GLN A 436 -4.86 -15.07 -0.80
CA GLN A 436 -5.19 -16.49 -0.83
C GLN A 436 -5.77 -16.91 -2.20
N THR A 437 -6.21 -15.95 -2.99
CA THR A 437 -6.83 -16.17 -4.30
C THR A 437 -6.26 -15.22 -5.36
N LEU A 438 -6.41 -15.60 -6.64
CA LEU A 438 -6.07 -14.76 -7.78
C LEU A 438 -6.77 -13.38 -7.71
N ALA A 439 -6.10 -12.33 -8.20
CA ALA A 439 -6.73 -11.03 -8.45
C ALA A 439 -7.78 -11.15 -9.57
N PHE A 440 -8.84 -10.35 -9.51
CA PHE A 440 -9.74 -10.20 -10.67
C PHE A 440 -9.12 -9.18 -11.64
N PRO A 441 -9.04 -9.43 -12.96
CA PRO A 441 -9.76 -10.46 -13.72
C PRO A 441 -9.06 -11.82 -13.87
N ALA A 442 -7.83 -12.01 -13.38
CA ALA A 442 -7.13 -13.30 -13.48
C ALA A 442 -7.90 -14.47 -12.82
N SER A 443 -8.73 -14.21 -11.81
CA SER A 443 -9.62 -15.21 -11.21
C SER A 443 -10.84 -15.61 -12.06
N HIS A 444 -11.06 -14.96 -13.20
CA HIS A 444 -12.19 -15.25 -14.09
C HIS A 444 -11.90 -16.51 -14.93
N ALA A 445 -12.85 -17.45 -15.00
CA ALA A 445 -12.64 -18.77 -15.61
C ALA A 445 -12.24 -18.76 -17.10
N LYS A 446 -12.57 -17.69 -17.84
CA LYS A 446 -12.18 -17.51 -19.25
C LYS A 446 -10.94 -16.64 -19.47
N VAL A 447 -10.23 -16.28 -18.40
CA VAL A 447 -9.00 -15.49 -18.44
C VAL A 447 -7.83 -16.37 -18.07
N ILE A 448 -6.74 -16.27 -18.82
CA ILE A 448 -5.50 -16.97 -18.55
C ILE A 448 -4.74 -16.18 -17.48
N SER A 449 -4.60 -16.81 -16.32
CA SER A 449 -3.99 -16.24 -15.14
C SER A 449 -2.49 -16.49 -15.11
N VAL A 450 -1.72 -15.41 -14.92
CA VAL A 450 -0.26 -15.46 -14.99
C VAL A 450 0.37 -15.03 -13.67
N ALA A 451 1.04 -15.97 -12.99
CA ALA A 451 1.83 -15.71 -11.81
C ALA A 451 3.30 -15.41 -12.16
N GLY A 452 4.05 -14.92 -11.18
CA GLY A 452 5.44 -14.50 -11.35
C GLY A 452 6.46 -15.47 -10.76
N ILE A 453 7.64 -15.56 -11.35
CA ILE A 453 8.83 -16.19 -10.76
C ILE A 453 9.89 -15.12 -10.55
N LEU A 454 10.44 -15.09 -9.34
CA LEU A 454 11.52 -14.18 -8.93
C LEU A 454 12.89 -14.80 -9.22
N ASP A 455 13.94 -13.98 -9.20
CA ASP A 455 15.32 -14.38 -9.49
C ASP A 455 15.83 -15.54 -8.63
N ASN A 456 15.38 -15.59 -7.37
CA ASN A 456 15.68 -16.62 -6.39
C ASN A 456 14.73 -17.84 -6.44
N GLY A 457 13.92 -17.96 -7.49
CA GLY A 457 12.96 -19.05 -7.71
C GLY A 457 11.68 -18.96 -6.86
N ARG A 458 11.52 -17.93 -6.02
CA ARG A 458 10.27 -17.72 -5.27
C ARG A 458 9.14 -17.34 -6.22
N LYS A 459 7.94 -17.82 -5.90
CA LYS A 459 6.72 -17.53 -6.65
C LYS A 459 6.09 -16.21 -6.17
N MET A 460 5.58 -15.42 -7.10
CA MET A 460 4.86 -14.16 -6.87
C MET A 460 3.40 -14.32 -7.33
N PRO A 461 2.41 -13.91 -6.51
CA PRO A 461 2.57 -13.23 -5.22
C PRO A 461 3.03 -14.15 -4.08
N ASN A 462 2.65 -15.43 -4.13
CA ASN A 462 3.09 -16.47 -3.21
C ASN A 462 2.83 -17.87 -3.82
N SER A 463 3.28 -18.93 -3.17
CA SER A 463 3.10 -20.30 -3.65
C SER A 463 1.63 -20.74 -3.76
N THR A 464 0.75 -20.28 -2.88
CA THR A 464 -0.68 -20.65 -2.85
C THR A 464 -1.42 -20.11 -4.07
N VAL A 465 -1.20 -18.83 -4.39
CA VAL A 465 -1.84 -18.18 -5.55
C VAL A 465 -1.19 -18.64 -6.84
N ALA A 466 0.13 -18.79 -6.88
CA ALA A 466 0.81 -19.28 -8.08
C ALA A 466 0.44 -20.73 -8.44
N ALA A 467 0.02 -21.55 -7.48
CA ALA A 467 -0.53 -22.88 -7.75
C ALA A 467 -1.95 -22.86 -8.34
N GLN A 468 -2.67 -21.75 -8.22
CA GLN A 468 -3.98 -21.54 -8.86
C GLN A 468 -3.86 -20.94 -10.25
N ALA A 469 -2.70 -20.38 -10.60
CA ALA A 469 -2.47 -19.72 -11.88
C ALA A 469 -2.27 -20.75 -13.00
N ASP A 470 -2.71 -20.41 -14.21
CA ASP A 470 -2.55 -21.26 -15.39
C ASP A 470 -1.08 -21.41 -15.80
N CYS A 471 -0.28 -20.37 -15.53
CA CYS A 471 1.15 -20.39 -15.77
C CYS A 471 1.94 -19.43 -14.88
N MET A 472 3.26 -19.53 -14.99
CA MET A 472 4.21 -18.68 -14.31
C MET A 472 5.29 -18.23 -15.28
N LEU A 473 5.52 -16.92 -15.36
CA LEU A 473 6.60 -16.33 -16.13
C LEU A 473 7.49 -15.47 -15.21
N PRO A 474 8.71 -15.14 -15.62
CA PRO A 474 9.56 -14.23 -14.88
C PRO A 474 8.87 -12.88 -14.54
N ALA A 475 9.13 -12.37 -13.34
CA ALA A 475 8.45 -11.17 -12.81
C ALA A 475 9.38 -10.20 -12.06
N GLN A 476 10.70 -10.39 -12.17
CA GLN A 476 11.68 -9.56 -11.46
C GLN A 476 12.87 -9.21 -12.35
N TYR A 477 13.19 -7.92 -12.40
CA TYR A 477 14.21 -7.35 -13.26
C TYR A 477 13.94 -7.63 -14.74
N VAL A 478 12.67 -7.51 -15.13
CA VAL A 478 12.27 -7.61 -16.54
C VAL A 478 12.64 -6.31 -17.23
N GLN A 479 13.40 -6.39 -18.32
CA GLN A 479 13.78 -5.21 -19.10
C GLN A 479 12.57 -4.66 -19.84
N VAL A 480 12.36 -3.34 -19.79
CA VAL A 480 11.17 -2.68 -20.35
C VAL A 480 11.50 -1.36 -21.05
N THR A 481 10.66 -0.97 -22.01
CA THR A 481 10.62 0.38 -22.57
C THR A 481 9.92 1.36 -21.63
N LEU A 482 10.40 2.59 -21.58
CA LEU A 482 9.81 3.70 -20.82
C LEU A 482 9.57 4.90 -21.75
N PRO A 483 8.61 5.79 -21.42
CA PRO A 483 8.38 7.00 -22.20
C PRO A 483 9.65 7.82 -22.45
N GLY A 484 9.75 8.36 -23.66
CA GLY A 484 10.87 9.17 -24.11
C GLY A 484 12.10 8.35 -24.54
N ASN A 485 11.89 7.21 -25.23
CA ASN A 485 12.96 6.34 -25.73
C ASN A 485 13.92 5.81 -24.65
N ARG A 486 13.41 5.62 -23.43
CA ARG A 486 14.19 5.12 -22.29
C ARG A 486 13.97 3.63 -22.11
N VAL A 487 14.91 2.98 -21.44
CA VAL A 487 14.79 1.59 -21.00
C VAL A 487 15.06 1.50 -19.51
N SER A 488 14.44 0.54 -18.83
CA SER A 488 14.64 0.29 -17.41
C SER A 488 14.28 -1.15 -17.07
N PHE A 489 14.15 -1.45 -15.78
CA PHE A 489 13.71 -2.74 -15.27
C PHE A 489 12.47 -2.58 -14.41
N MET A 490 11.56 -3.54 -14.49
CA MET A 490 10.36 -3.58 -13.68
C MET A 490 10.15 -4.93 -13.00
N ASN A 491 9.45 -4.87 -11.88
CA ASN A 491 9.04 -6.01 -11.08
C ASN A 491 7.52 -6.06 -10.98
N GLY A 492 6.95 -7.27 -11.03
CA GLY A 492 5.53 -7.50 -10.81
C GLY A 492 4.95 -8.54 -11.76
N THR A 493 3.84 -9.13 -11.36
CA THR A 493 3.09 -10.09 -12.20
C THR A 493 2.57 -9.48 -13.51
N SER A 494 2.51 -8.14 -13.62
CA SER A 494 2.22 -7.46 -14.89
C SER A 494 3.25 -7.74 -15.98
N MET A 495 4.52 -7.88 -15.61
CA MET A 495 5.59 -8.21 -16.57
C MET A 495 5.42 -9.65 -17.04
N ALA A 496 5.20 -10.58 -16.11
CA ALA A 496 4.92 -11.98 -16.43
C ALA A 496 3.70 -12.13 -17.37
N SER A 497 2.61 -11.39 -17.12
CA SER A 497 1.42 -11.38 -17.99
C SER A 497 1.73 -10.86 -19.40
N ALA A 498 2.53 -9.79 -19.49
CA ALA A 498 2.98 -9.24 -20.77
C ALA A 498 3.88 -10.23 -21.54
N GLU A 499 4.77 -10.95 -20.84
CA GLU A 499 5.59 -12.00 -21.43
C GLU A 499 4.72 -13.12 -22.00
N ALA A 500 3.74 -13.59 -21.22
CA ALA A 500 2.79 -14.60 -21.68
C ALA A 500 1.98 -14.13 -22.91
N ALA A 501 1.53 -12.88 -22.93
CA ALA A 501 0.82 -12.33 -24.09
C ALA A 501 1.71 -12.27 -25.34
N GLY A 502 2.99 -11.93 -25.17
CA GLY A 502 3.99 -12.00 -26.22
C GLY A 502 4.20 -13.43 -26.74
N LEU A 503 4.31 -14.42 -25.85
CA LEU A 503 4.44 -15.84 -26.24
C LEU A 503 3.21 -16.35 -27.00
N PHE A 504 2.01 -15.95 -26.58
CA PHE A 504 0.79 -16.29 -27.31
C PHE A 504 0.79 -15.70 -28.72
N ALA A 505 1.24 -14.46 -28.88
CA ALA A 505 1.35 -13.82 -30.19
C ALA A 505 2.46 -14.46 -31.04
N ASP A 506 3.59 -14.84 -30.46
CA ASP A 506 4.70 -15.49 -31.15
C ASP A 506 4.32 -16.87 -31.70
N LEU A 507 3.74 -17.72 -30.86
CA LEU A 507 3.49 -19.13 -31.19
C LEU A 507 2.32 -19.37 -32.14
N HIS A 508 1.45 -18.38 -32.35
CA HIS A 508 0.18 -18.58 -33.08
C HIS A 508 0.03 -17.60 -34.24
N PRO A 509 0.86 -17.69 -35.30
CA PRO A 509 0.87 -16.72 -36.40
C PRO A 509 -0.46 -16.58 -37.16
N ASP A 510 -1.37 -17.56 -37.05
CA ASP A 510 -2.68 -17.58 -37.72
C ASP A 510 -3.90 -17.48 -36.77
N GLY A 511 -3.71 -17.31 -35.46
CA GLY A 511 -4.77 -17.11 -34.45
C GLY A 511 -5.76 -18.27 -34.23
N LYS A 512 -5.84 -19.27 -35.12
CA LYS A 512 -6.79 -20.40 -35.05
C LYS A 512 -6.44 -21.44 -33.99
N GLU A 513 -5.16 -21.66 -33.71
CA GLU A 513 -4.70 -22.61 -32.69
C GLU A 513 -4.94 -22.09 -31.25
N LEU A 514 -5.07 -20.76 -31.07
CA LEU A 514 -5.39 -20.11 -29.79
C LEU A 514 -6.74 -20.53 -29.22
N ALA A 515 -7.70 -20.88 -30.10
CA ALA A 515 -9.02 -21.37 -29.71
C ALA A 515 -8.96 -22.78 -29.08
N ASN A 516 -7.95 -23.59 -29.43
CA ASN A 516 -7.78 -24.94 -28.90
C ASN A 516 -7.04 -24.96 -27.55
N CYS A 517 -6.08 -24.04 -27.31
CA CYS A 517 -5.41 -23.93 -26.00
C CYS A 517 -6.38 -23.65 -24.84
N ARG A 518 -7.58 -23.11 -25.11
CA ARG A 518 -8.66 -22.92 -24.12
C ARG A 518 -9.22 -24.22 -23.54
N LYS A 519 -9.10 -25.35 -24.25
CA LYS A 519 -9.69 -26.63 -23.81
C LYS A 519 -8.77 -27.46 -22.92
N ASP A 520 -7.46 -27.29 -23.03
CA ASP A 520 -6.49 -28.23 -22.47
C ASP A 520 -5.94 -27.86 -21.08
N GLN A 521 -6.36 -26.74 -20.48
CA GLN A 521 -6.06 -26.28 -19.10
C GLN A 521 -4.58 -26.30 -18.64
N HIS A 522 -3.64 -26.63 -19.51
CA HIS A 522 -2.22 -26.73 -19.21
C HIS A 522 -1.43 -25.97 -20.27
N LEU A 523 -1.11 -24.72 -19.96
CA LEU A 523 -0.31 -23.85 -20.85
C LEU A 523 1.03 -24.49 -21.23
N PHE A 524 1.64 -25.25 -20.31
CA PHE A 524 2.88 -25.98 -20.60
C PHE A 524 2.72 -27.01 -21.73
N ALA A 525 1.54 -27.60 -21.92
CA ALA A 525 1.28 -28.53 -23.03
C ALA A 525 1.05 -27.79 -24.36
N CYS A 526 0.55 -26.55 -24.35
CA CYS A 526 0.44 -25.70 -25.54
C CYS A 526 1.77 -25.05 -25.94
N LEU A 527 2.66 -24.71 -24.99
CA LEU A 527 3.98 -24.12 -25.27
C LEU A 527 5.04 -25.18 -25.69
N SER A 528 4.80 -26.46 -25.36
CA SER A 528 5.70 -27.60 -25.65
C SER A 528 5.36 -28.41 -26.89
N ARG A 529 4.18 -28.20 -27.49
CA ARG A 529 3.89 -28.61 -28.87
C ARG A 529 4.35 -27.52 -29.83
#